data_AF-A0A7W8A5U7-F1
#
_entry.id   AF-A0A7W8A5U7-F1
#
_cell.length_a   1.000
_cell.length_b   1.000
_cell.length_c   1.000
_cell.angle_alpha   90.00
_cell.angle_beta   90.00
_cell.angle_gamma   90.00
#
_symmetry.space_group_name_H-M   'P 1'
#
loop_
_entity.id
_entity.type
_entity.pdbx_description
1 polymer ?
#
loop_
_entity_poly.entity_id
_entity_poly.type
_entity_poly.pdbx_seq_one_letter_code
_entity_poly.pdbx_strand_id
1 'polypeptide(L)'
;MSSYVLTGADGRTYLAPSPGTLGGYRRRRIYGRLDCPSALRAIAAGGYVRHRVFFADEPTALAAGYRPCAVCLPDKYRKWRRSG
;
A
#
# COMPACT_ATOMS: atom_id res chain seq x y z
N MET A 1 -2.35 -6.27 23.65
CA MET A 1 -1.56 -5.53 22.64
C MET A 1 -2.10 -5.87 21.28
N SER A 2 -2.70 -4.91 20.57
CA SER A 2 -3.20 -5.15 19.21
C SER A 2 -2.00 -5.22 18.26
N SER A 3 -1.74 -6.41 17.70
CA SER A 3 -0.74 -6.58 16.66
C SER A 3 -1.39 -6.36 15.28
N TYR A 4 -0.71 -5.59 14.43
CA TYR A 4 -1.15 -5.29 13.08
C TYR A 4 -0.33 -6.07 12.07
N VAL A 5 -0.97 -6.60 11.03
CA VAL A 5 -0.29 -7.33 9.96
C VAL A 5 0.14 -6.34 8.88
N LEU A 6 1.45 -6.09 8.79
CA LEU A 6 2.05 -5.24 7.75
C LEU A 6 2.82 -6.09 6.74
N THR A 7 3.06 -5.55 5.55
CA THR A 7 3.91 -6.14 4.53
C THR A 7 5.29 -5.48 4.59
N GLY A 8 6.33 -6.29 4.73
CA GLY A 8 7.72 -5.88 4.76
C GLY A 8 8.29 -5.65 3.37
N ALA A 9 9.51 -5.12 3.32
CA ALA A 9 10.25 -4.84 2.10
C ALA A 9 10.55 -6.10 1.28
N ASP A 10 10.54 -7.26 1.91
CA ASP A 10 10.67 -8.58 1.31
C ASP A 10 9.36 -9.12 0.71
N GLY A 11 8.27 -8.35 0.81
CA GLY A 11 6.93 -8.77 0.38
C GLY A 11 6.27 -9.78 1.31
N ARG A 12 6.88 -10.10 2.46
CA ARG A 12 6.32 -11.00 3.47
C ARG A 12 5.54 -10.20 4.51
N THR A 13 4.52 -10.82 5.08
CA THR A 13 3.75 -10.19 6.16
C THR A 13 4.44 -10.38 7.50
N TYR A 14 4.53 -9.33 8.31
CA TYR A 14 5.05 -9.36 9.66
C TYR A 14 4.09 -8.66 10.64
N LEU A 15 4.21 -9.01 11.92
CA LEU A 15 3.43 -8.38 12.98
C LEU A 15 4.14 -7.11 13.43
N ALA A 16 3.42 -5.99 13.39
CA ALA A 16 3.90 -4.71 13.87
C ALA A 16 3.04 -4.22 15.04
N PRO A 17 3.63 -3.46 15.99
CA PRO A 17 2.86 -2.81 17.05
C PRO A 17 2.02 -1.62 16.53
N SER A 18 2.29 -1.17 15.31
CA SER A 18 1.63 -0.03 14.67
C SER A 18 0.81 -0.45 13.42
N PRO A 19 -0.33 0.19 13.14
CA PRO A 19 -1.21 -0.13 12.00
C PRO A 19 -0.64 0.15 10.60
N GLY A 20 0.54 0.78 10.51
CA GLY A 20 1.11 1.24 9.24
C GLY A 20 0.46 2.53 8.75
N THR A 21 1.20 3.30 7.94
CA THR A 21 0.76 4.61 7.44
C THR A 21 0.25 4.57 6.00
N LEU A 22 0.57 3.51 5.27
CA LEU A 22 0.21 3.34 3.87
C LEU A 22 -0.60 2.06 3.67
N GLY A 23 -1.55 2.14 2.74
CA GLY A 23 -2.37 1.01 2.32
C GLY A 23 -2.06 0.62 0.88
N GLY A 24 -2.16 -0.65 0.56
CA GLY A 24 -1.96 -1.14 -0.79
C GLY A 24 -2.91 -2.25 -1.20
N TYR A 25 -2.84 -2.58 -2.48
CA TYR A 25 -3.58 -3.65 -3.10
C TYR A 25 -2.62 -4.73 -3.59
N ARG A 26 -2.70 -5.92 -2.99
CA ARG A 26 -1.79 -7.02 -3.30
C ARG A 26 -1.85 -7.46 -4.76
N ARG A 27 -3.05 -7.53 -5.38
CA ARG A 27 -3.21 -8.04 -6.75
C ARG A 27 -2.62 -7.12 -7.82
N ARG A 28 -2.76 -5.79 -7.69
CA ARG A 28 -2.17 -4.84 -8.65
C ARG A 28 -0.81 -4.30 -8.20
N ARG A 29 -0.32 -4.73 -7.03
CA ARG A 29 0.90 -4.24 -6.38
C ARG A 29 0.94 -2.71 -6.37
N ILE A 30 -0.14 -2.07 -5.90
CA ILE A 30 -0.22 -0.61 -5.80
C ILE A 30 -0.20 -0.25 -4.32
N TYR A 31 0.58 0.74 -3.92
CA TYR A 31 0.48 1.36 -2.60
C TYR A 31 0.01 2.81 -2.73
N GLY A 32 -0.61 3.32 -1.68
CA GLY A 32 -1.12 4.67 -1.60
C GLY A 32 -1.42 5.06 -0.16
N ARG A 33 -1.97 6.26 0.01
CA ARG A 33 -2.44 6.70 1.31
C ARG A 33 -3.75 6.00 1.69
N LEU A 34 -4.03 5.92 2.99
CA LEU A 34 -5.25 5.31 3.53
C LEU A 34 -6.52 6.09 3.15
N ASP A 35 -6.40 7.38 2.87
CA ASP A 35 -7.46 8.31 2.45
C ASP A 35 -7.68 8.35 0.92
N CYS A 36 -7.01 7.47 0.16
CA CYS A 36 -7.05 7.53 -1.30
C CYS A 36 -8.49 7.31 -1.81
N PRO A 37 -9.05 8.22 -2.65
CA PRO A 37 -10.39 8.06 -3.22
C PRO A 37 -10.56 6.74 -3.99
N SER A 38 -9.51 6.27 -4.68
CA SER A 38 -9.54 4.98 -5.35
C SER A 38 -9.62 3.81 -4.37
N ALA A 39 -8.98 3.91 -3.21
CA ALA A 39 -9.06 2.88 -2.18
C ALA A 39 -10.44 2.89 -1.51
N LEU A 40 -10.99 4.07 -1.20
CA LEU A 40 -12.34 4.22 -0.65
C LEU A 40 -13.41 3.66 -1.60
N ARG A 41 -13.32 3.97 -2.90
CA ARG A 41 -14.22 3.39 -3.91
C ARG A 41 -14.11 1.87 -4.00
N ALA A 42 -12.89 1.33 -3.91
CA ALA A 42 -12.69 -0.11 -3.94
C ALA A 42 -13.21 -0.82 -2.68
N ILE A 43 -13.08 -0.17 -1.51
CA ILE A 43 -13.68 -0.63 -0.26
C ILE A 43 -15.21 -0.61 -0.35
N ALA A 44 -15.79 0.51 -0.84
CA ALA A 44 -17.23 0.63 -1.05
C ALA A 44 -17.77 -0.40 -2.06
N ALA A 45 -16.99 -0.78 -3.05
CA ALA A 45 -17.33 -1.84 -4.02
C ALA A 45 -17.24 -3.27 -3.44
N GLY A 46 -16.89 -3.46 -2.16
CA GLY A 46 -16.93 -4.74 -1.44
C GLY A 46 -15.82 -5.76 -1.80
N GLY A 47 -15.18 -5.66 -2.97
CA GLY A 47 -14.19 -6.64 -3.44
C GLY A 47 -12.77 -6.49 -2.89
N TYR A 48 -12.46 -5.37 -2.21
CA TYR A 48 -11.07 -4.95 -1.96
C TYR A 48 -10.49 -5.39 -0.61
N VAL A 49 -11.33 -5.68 0.39
CA VAL A 49 -10.89 -5.86 1.79
C VAL A 49 -9.98 -7.08 1.96
N ARG A 50 -10.25 -8.19 1.23
CA ARG A 50 -9.50 -9.46 1.36
C ARG A 50 -8.04 -9.40 0.87
N HIS A 51 -7.71 -8.41 0.04
CA HIS A 51 -6.37 -8.26 -0.54
C HIS A 51 -5.73 -6.91 -0.21
N ARG A 52 -6.29 -6.21 0.78
CA ARG A 52 -5.72 -4.99 1.32
C ARG A 52 -4.50 -5.34 2.14
N VAL A 53 -3.38 -4.71 1.82
CA VAL A 53 -2.13 -4.81 2.57
C VAL A 53 -1.79 -3.45 3.16
N PHE A 54 -0.99 -3.45 4.22
CA PHE A 54 -0.55 -2.22 4.89
C PHE A 54 0.97 -2.20 4.95
N PHE A 55 1.55 -1.02 4.88
CA PHE A 55 3.00 -0.81 4.95
C PHE A 55 3.33 0.19 6.05
N ALA A 56 4.48 0.02 6.68
CA ALA A 56 5.00 0.98 7.65
C ALA A 56 5.27 2.33 6.98
N ASP A 57 5.96 2.30 5.85
CA ASP A 57 6.41 3.47 5.09
C ASP A 57 6.46 3.20 3.57
N GLU A 58 6.76 4.26 2.81
CA GLU A 58 6.88 4.19 1.35
C GLU A 58 8.08 3.36 0.88
N PRO A 59 9.30 3.52 1.42
CA PRO A 59 10.45 2.71 1.03
C PRO A 59 10.17 1.21 1.13
N THR A 60 9.49 0.76 2.20
CA THR A 60 9.08 -0.63 2.39
C THR A 60 8.15 -1.09 1.27
N ALA A 61 7.17 -0.27 0.90
CA ALA A 61 6.25 -0.60 -0.18
C ALA A 61 6.96 -0.69 -1.55
N LEU A 62 7.86 0.23 -1.84
CA LEU A 62 8.67 0.23 -3.07
C LEU A 62 9.58 -1.00 -3.15
N ALA A 63 10.29 -1.31 -2.06
CA ALA A 63 11.17 -2.48 -1.97
C ALA A 63 10.39 -3.79 -2.12
N ALA A 64 9.17 -3.86 -1.58
CA ALA A 64 8.25 -4.98 -1.77
C ALA A 64 7.72 -5.13 -3.21
N GLY A 65 8.11 -4.25 -4.13
CA GLY A 65 7.69 -4.27 -5.53
C GLY A 65 6.32 -3.66 -5.77
N TYR A 66 5.85 -2.78 -4.89
CA TYR A 66 4.60 -2.03 -5.08
C TYR A 66 4.88 -0.68 -5.73
N ARG A 67 4.05 -0.31 -6.70
CA ARG A 67 4.11 1.00 -7.35
C ARG A 67 3.25 2.04 -6.63
N PRO A 68 3.61 3.34 -6.71
CA PRO A 68 2.80 4.41 -6.15
C PRO A 68 1.46 4.52 -6.88
N CYS A 69 0.41 4.89 -6.16
CA CYS A 69 -0.89 5.18 -6.76
C CYS A 69 -0.84 6.51 -7.52
N ALA A 70 -1.13 6.46 -8.82
CA ALA A 70 -1.17 7.65 -9.67
C ALA A 70 -2.25 8.68 -9.26
N VAL A 71 -3.27 8.26 -8.50
CA VAL A 71 -4.39 9.13 -8.07
C VAL A 71 -4.02 9.93 -6.82
N CYS A 72 -3.63 9.27 -5.73
CA CYS A 72 -3.32 9.97 -4.48
C CYS A 72 -1.86 10.45 -4.41
N LEU A 73 -0.94 9.79 -5.11
CA LEU A 73 0.49 10.10 -5.08
C LEU A 73 1.05 10.31 -6.51
N PRO A 74 0.53 11.30 -7.27
CA PRO A 74 0.93 11.52 -8.67
C PRO A 74 2.43 11.84 -8.81
N ASP A 75 3.02 12.59 -7.88
CA ASP A 75 4.45 12.94 -7.94
C ASP A 75 5.36 11.74 -7.72
N LYS A 76 5.03 10.90 -6.73
CA LYS A 76 5.75 9.65 -6.49
C LYS A 76 5.59 8.69 -7.66
N TYR A 77 4.38 8.60 -8.24
CA TYR A 77 4.14 7.82 -9.44
C TYR A 77 4.99 8.29 -10.63
N ARG A 78 5.10 9.61 -10.85
CA ARG A 78 5.97 10.16 -11.90
C ARG A 78 7.44 9.85 -11.65
N LYS A 79 7.92 9.95 -10.41
CA LYS A 79 9.29 9.58 -10.02
C LYS A 79 9.54 8.10 -10.29
N TRP A 80 8.68 7.23 -9.77
CA TRP A 80 8.76 5.79 -10.02
C TRP A 80 8.78 5.44 -11.51
N ARG A 81 7.91 6.05 -12.32
CA ARG A 81 7.86 5.84 -13.77
C ARG A 81 9.09 6.35 -14.52
N ARG A 82 9.85 7.30 -13.95
CA ARG A 82 11.12 7.78 -14.52
C ARG A 82 12.31 6.94 -14.07
N SER A 83 12.16 6.15 -12.99
CA SER A 83 13.21 5.34 -12.39
C SER A 83 13.18 3.86 -12.83
N GLY A 84 12.21 3.45 -13.64
CA GLY A 84 12.12 2.13 -14.27
C GLY A 84 12.32 2.24 -15.77
#